data_AF-A0AAP0BUW5-F1
#
_entry.id   AF-A0AAP0BUW5-F1
#
_cell.length_a   1.000
_cell.length_b   1.000
_cell.length_c   1.000
_cell.angle_alpha   90.00
_cell.angle_beta   90.00
_cell.angle_gamma   90.00
#
_symmetry.space_group_name_H-M   'P 1'
#
loop_
_entity.id
_entity.type
_entity.pdbx_description
1 polymer ?
#
loop_
_entity_poly.entity_id
_entity_poly.type
_entity_poly.pdbx_seq_one_letter_code
_entity_poly.pdbx_strand_id
1 'polypeptide(L)'
;MSDEVFQKVADCSSAKAMWDTLNQIVAGSVDERKDRRSNLISQYENFKKTDAESVEAMYTRLSSIINELRTLDKDISLIEVNDKILMCFPST
;
A
#
# COMPACT_ATOMS: atom_id res chain seq x y z
N MET A 1 -9.17 -18.34 10.02
CA MET A 1 -10.38 -17.56 9.68
C MET A 1 -11.26 -17.53 10.91
N SER A 2 -11.81 -16.37 11.30
CA SER A 2 -12.76 -16.29 12.41
C SER A 2 -14.16 -16.68 11.95
N ASP A 3 -15.00 -17.13 12.90
CA ASP A 3 -16.39 -17.53 12.63
C ASP A 3 -17.22 -16.40 11.99
N GLU A 4 -16.90 -15.13 12.27
CA GLU A 4 -17.51 -13.96 11.62
C GLU A 4 -17.27 -13.91 10.11
N VAL A 5 -16.08 -14.29 9.63
CA VAL A 5 -15.79 -14.33 8.20
C VAL A 5 -16.61 -15.42 7.53
N PHE A 6 -16.72 -16.58 8.20
CA PHE A 6 -17.50 -17.70 7.70
C PHE A 6 -18.99 -17.36 7.60
N GLN A 7 -19.57 -16.74 8.63
CA GLN A 7 -20.97 -16.30 8.59
C GLN A 7 -21.24 -15.28 7.48
N LYS A 8 -20.33 -14.32 7.25
CA LYS A 8 -20.49 -13.31 6.19
C LYS A 8 -20.44 -13.90 4.77
N VAL A 9 -19.69 -14.96 4.54
CA VAL A 9 -19.60 -15.60 3.22
C VAL A 9 -20.60 -16.74 3.03
N ALA A 10 -21.18 -17.28 4.11
CA ALA A 10 -22.14 -18.39 4.05
C ALA A 10 -23.44 -18.02 3.31
N ASP A 11 -23.85 -16.75 3.36
CA ASP A 11 -25.06 -16.25 2.70
C ASP A 11 -24.85 -15.86 1.22
N CYS A 12 -23.62 -15.96 0.70
CA CYS A 12 -23.32 -15.62 -0.68
C CYS A 12 -23.81 -16.71 -1.64
N SER A 13 -24.66 -16.32 -2.59
CA SER A 13 -25.30 -17.21 -3.57
C SER A 13 -24.39 -17.64 -4.75
N SER A 14 -23.14 -17.17 -4.80
CA SER A 14 -22.18 -17.56 -5.83
C SER A 14 -20.74 -17.54 -5.31
N ALA A 15 -19.88 -18.37 -5.92
CA ALA A 15 -18.44 -18.38 -5.63
C ALA A 15 -17.79 -17.01 -5.83
N LYS A 16 -18.28 -16.22 -6.80
CA LYS A 16 -17.81 -14.84 -7.03
C LYS A 16 -18.18 -13.92 -5.87
N ALA A 17 -19.42 -13.98 -5.40
CA ALA A 17 -19.85 -13.19 -4.24
C ALA A 17 -19.06 -13.56 -2.98
N MET A 18 -18.85 -14.86 -2.73
CA MET A 18 -18.01 -15.32 -1.61
C MET A 18 -16.58 -14.78 -1.70
N TRP A 19 -15.95 -14.86 -2.88
CA TRP A 19 -14.61 -14.34 -3.11
C TRP A 19 -14.53 -12.83 -2.93
N ASP A 20 -15.49 -12.08 -3.48
CA ASP A 20 -15.54 -10.62 -3.37
C ASP A 20 -15.72 -10.19 -1.90
N THR A 21 -16.58 -10.87 -1.13
CA THR A 21 -16.76 -10.63 0.32
C THR A 21 -15.52 -11.01 1.13
N LEU A 22 -14.88 -12.14 0.83
CA LEU A 22 -13.63 -12.54 1.48
C LEU A 22 -12.54 -11.48 1.22
N ASN A 23 -12.43 -11.02 -0.02
CA ASN A 23 -11.47 -10.01 -0.42
C ASN A 23 -11.75 -8.67 0.29
N GLN A 24 -13.01 -8.28 0.47
CA GLN A 24 -13.37 -7.11 1.27
C GLN A 24 -13.01 -7.24 2.75
N ILE A 25 -13.18 -8.43 3.34
CA ILE A 25 -12.86 -8.65 4.77
C ILE A 25 -11.34 -8.66 4.99
N VAL A 26 -10.60 -9.29 4.08
CA VAL A 26 -9.14 -9.48 4.23
C VAL A 26 -8.37 -8.23 3.77
N ALA A 27 -8.74 -7.63 2.64
CA ALA A 27 -8.06 -6.48 2.06
C ALA A 27 -8.68 -5.13 2.46
N GLY A 28 -9.84 -5.14 3.11
CA GLY A 28 -10.65 -3.95 3.40
C GLY A 28 -11.67 -3.65 2.31
N SER A 29 -12.68 -2.86 2.66
CA SER A 29 -13.68 -2.34 1.72
C SER A 29 -13.04 -1.47 0.63
N VAL A 30 -13.80 -1.18 -0.44
CA VAL A 30 -13.32 -0.30 -1.52
C VAL A 30 -12.92 1.08 -0.98
N ASP A 31 -13.70 1.63 -0.06
CA ASP A 31 -13.44 2.95 0.53
C ASP A 31 -12.22 2.92 1.45
N GLU A 32 -12.10 1.91 2.32
CA GLU A 32 -10.91 1.76 3.17
C GLU A 32 -9.63 1.58 2.36
N ARG A 33 -9.68 0.84 1.25
CA ARG A 33 -8.54 0.70 0.33
C ARG A 33 -8.21 2.02 -0.36
N LYS A 34 -9.21 2.83 -0.71
CA LYS A 34 -9.03 4.15 -1.32
C LYS A 34 -8.41 5.14 -0.33
N ASP A 35 -8.86 5.13 0.91
CA ASP A 35 -8.33 5.98 1.98
C ASP A 35 -6.89 5.58 2.32
N ARG A 36 -6.62 4.28 2.44
CA ARG A 36 -5.27 3.73 2.63
C ARG A 36 -4.34 4.13 1.49
N ARG A 37 -4.79 3.99 0.24
CA ARG A 37 -4.03 4.43 -0.95
C ARG A 37 -3.74 5.92 -0.89
N SER A 38 -4.72 6.75 -0.57
CA SER A 38 -4.56 8.20 -0.49
C SER A 38 -3.55 8.60 0.60
N ASN A 39 -3.60 7.92 1.75
CA ASN A 39 -2.64 8.11 2.83
C ASN A 39 -1.21 7.74 2.39
N LEU A 40 -1.02 6.59 1.73
CA LEU A 40 0.29 6.15 1.23
C LEU A 40 0.84 7.06 0.14
N ILE A 41 -0.01 7.59 -0.75
CA ILE A 41 0.40 8.60 -1.74
C ILE A 41 0.91 9.85 -1.02
N SER A 42 0.20 10.33 -0.01
CA SER A 42 0.65 11.49 0.78
C SER A 42 1.98 11.22 1.49
N GLN A 43 2.17 10.01 2.05
CA GLN A 43 3.44 9.60 2.66
C GLN A 43 4.57 9.57 1.62
N TYR A 44 4.31 9.03 0.43
CA TYR A 44 5.26 8.99 -0.67
C TYR A 44 5.62 10.42 -1.13
N GLU A 45 4.65 11.28 -1.41
CA GLU A 45 4.88 12.66 -1.85
C GLU A 45 5.68 13.46 -0.83
N ASN A 46 5.39 13.28 0.47
CA ASN A 46 6.10 13.94 1.56
C ASN A 46 7.35 13.19 2.04
N PHE A 47 7.70 12.07 1.40
CA PHE A 47 8.84 11.26 1.81
C PHE A 47 10.15 12.05 1.70
N LYS A 48 10.91 12.03 2.80
CA LYS A 48 12.23 12.63 2.92
C LYS A 48 13.10 11.73 3.80
N LYS A 49 14.39 11.68 3.51
CA LYS A 49 15.36 11.09 4.42
C LYS A 49 15.37 11.86 5.73
N THR A 50 15.46 11.15 6.85
CA THR A 50 15.69 11.77 8.16
C THR A 50 17.18 11.80 8.50
N ASP A 51 17.64 12.81 9.24
CA ASP A 51 19.09 13.04 9.47
C ASP A 51 19.78 11.86 10.18
N ALA A 52 19.08 11.20 11.11
CA ALA A 52 19.58 10.07 11.89
C ALA A 52 19.46 8.69 11.18
N GLU A 53 18.80 8.64 10.02
CA GLU A 53 18.50 7.39 9.31
C GLU A 53 19.61 7.00 8.33
N SER A 54 19.95 5.71 8.26
CA SER A 54 20.88 5.20 7.26
C SER A 54 20.25 5.17 5.86
N VAL A 55 21.08 5.12 4.81
CA VAL A 55 20.58 5.00 3.43
C VAL A 55 19.75 3.73 3.23
N GLU A 56 20.19 2.62 3.81
CA GLU A 56 19.47 1.34 3.75
C GLU A 56 18.12 1.40 4.46
N ALA A 57 18.06 2.03 5.65
CA ALA A 57 16.82 2.22 6.37
C ALA A 57 15.84 3.10 5.57
N MET A 58 16.34 4.22 5.01
CA MET A 58 15.55 5.11 4.15
C MET A 58 15.00 4.37 2.94
N TYR A 59 15.84 3.61 2.24
CA TYR A 59 15.41 2.80 1.09
C TYR A 59 14.35 1.79 1.49
N THR A 60 14.53 1.09 2.61
CA THR A 60 13.57 0.10 3.13
C THR A 60 12.19 0.71 3.38
N ARG A 61 12.13 1.90 3.99
CA ARG A 61 10.85 2.61 4.22
C ARG A 61 10.19 3.02 2.90
N LEU A 62 10.96 3.56 1.97
CA LEU A 62 10.47 3.95 0.65
C LEU A 62 9.92 2.73 -0.13
N SER A 63 10.68 1.63 -0.14
CA SER A 63 10.28 0.37 -0.78
C SER A 63 9.02 -0.21 -0.15
N SER A 64 8.85 -0.10 1.18
CA SER A 64 7.63 -0.54 1.85
C SER A 64 6.41 0.23 1.35
N ILE A 65 6.50 1.56 1.26
CA ILE A 65 5.41 2.42 0.77
C ILE A 65 5.06 2.07 -0.68
N ILE A 66 6.07 1.93 -1.55
CA ILE A 66 5.87 1.61 -2.97
C ILE A 66 5.25 0.21 -3.12
N ASN A 67 5.74 -0.78 -2.39
CA ASN A 67 5.22 -2.14 -2.46
C ASN A 67 3.76 -2.19 -2.03
N GLU A 68 3.41 -1.49 -0.95
CA GLU A 68 2.04 -1.40 -0.49
C GLU A 68 1.13 -0.68 -1.50
N LEU A 69 1.60 0.40 -2.12
CA LEU A 69 0.88 1.06 -3.22
C LEU A 69 0.63 0.11 -4.40
N ARG A 70 1.59 -0.74 -4.77
CA ARG A 70 1.40 -1.76 -5.81
C ARG A 70 0.34 -2.79 -5.45
N THR A 71 0.26 -3.21 -4.19
CA THR A 71 -0.82 -4.11 -3.73
C THR A 71 -2.20 -3.46 -3.79
N LEU A 72 -2.25 -2.13 -3.82
CA LEU A 72 -3.46 -1.34 -3.98
C LEU A 72 -3.60 -0.81 -5.41
N ASP A 73 -3.12 -1.53 -6.42
CA ASP A 73 -3.25 -1.19 -7.86
C ASP A 73 -2.69 0.19 -8.25
N LYS A 74 -1.77 0.75 -7.47
CA LYS A 74 -1.04 1.99 -7.80
C LYS A 74 0.41 1.65 -8.08
N ASP A 75 0.75 1.60 -9.36
CA ASP A 75 2.14 1.45 -9.76
C ASP A 75 2.87 2.80 -9.75
N ILE A 76 4.14 2.73 -9.36
CA ILE A 76 5.09 3.84 -9.37
C ILE A 76 6.26 3.39 -10.24
N SER A 77 6.55 4.16 -11.29
CA SER A 77 7.59 3.82 -12.24
C SER A 77 8.97 3.89 -11.59
N LEU A 78 9.92 3.11 -12.12
CA LEU A 78 11.30 3.14 -11.64
C LEU A 78 11.92 4.55 -11.74
N ILE A 79 11.52 5.33 -12.75
CA ILE A 79 11.97 6.72 -12.93
C ILE A 79 11.50 7.58 -11.74
N GLU A 80 10.21 7.52 -11.39
CA GLU A 80 9.67 8.27 -10.24
C GLU A 80 10.37 7.88 -8.93
N VAL A 81 10.66 6.58 -8.74
CA VAL A 81 11.39 6.10 -7.56
C VAL A 81 12.80 6.66 -7.53
N ASN A 82 13.52 6.63 -8.64
CA ASN A 82 14.88 7.16 -8.74
C ASN A 82 14.91 8.66 -8.47
N ASP A 83 13.99 9.43 -9.07
CA ASP A 83 13.86 10.86 -8.81
C ASP A 83 13.62 11.13 -7.32
N LYS A 84 12.79 10.30 -6.68
CA LYS A 84 12.50 10.42 -5.25
C LYS A 84 13.72 10.16 -4.37
N ILE A 85 14.53 9.16 -4.73
CA ILE A 85 15.79 8.85 -4.06
C ILE A 85 16.78 10.01 -4.24
N LEU A 86 16.91 10.53 -5.47
CA LEU A 86 17.81 11.65 -5.76
C LEU A 86 17.43 12.91 -4.96
N MET A 87 16.14 13.20 -4.78
CA MET A 87 15.68 14.30 -3.92
C MET A 87 16.04 14.14 -2.43
N CYS A 88 16.38 12.92 -1.99
CA CYS A 88 16.79 12.66 -0.61
C CYS A 88 18.31 12.86 -0.38
N PHE A 89 19.09 13.08 -1.44
CA PHE A 89 20.52 13.33 -1.38
C PHE A 89 20.85 14.73 -1.91
N PRO A 90 21.84 15.42 -1.32
CA PRO A 90 22.28 16.70 -1.86
C PRO A 90 22.85 16.50 -3.26
N SER A 91 22.45 17.36 -4.20
CA SER A 91 23.10 17.47 -5.50
C SER A 91 24.58 17.77 -5.29
N THR A 92 25.46 16.90 -5.80
CA THR A 92 26.92 17.09 -5.82
C THR A 92 27.31 18.32 -6.64
#